data_AF-A0A2A3HED5-F1
#
_entry.id   AF-A0A2A3HED5-F1
#
_cell.length_a   1.000
_cell.length_b   1.000
_cell.length_c   1.000
_cell.angle_alpha   90.00
_cell.angle_beta   90.00
_cell.angle_gamma   90.00
#
_symmetry.space_group_name_H-M   'P 1'
#
loop_
_entity.id
_entity.type
_entity.pdbx_description
1 polymer ?
#
loop_
_entity_poly.entity_id
_entity_poly.type
_entity_poly.pdbx_seq_one_letter_code
_entity_poly.pdbx_strand_id
1 'polypeptide(L)'
;MSVIVPPIKSQGIKTKLVPWIKQCLPLYKGKWIEPFMGTGVVAFNLAGERAVLADTNPHIIGFYKKIQNGEITGGNVRSYLEQEDILLRNSSSEGYDHYIEVRKRFNSGEYSPFDFLFLSRAGFNGMMRFGKKGNWNIPFCKKPNRFAPAYITKIVNQVNNGFCQINCVI
;
A
#
# COMPACT_ATOMS: atom_id res chain seq x y z
N MET A 1 -16.98 13.10 -7.91
CA MET A 1 -15.55 13.26 -7.59
C MET A 1 -14.92 11.87 -7.63
N SER A 2 -13.88 11.67 -8.44
CA SER A 2 -13.10 10.44 -8.42
C SER A 2 -12.26 10.40 -7.14
N VAL A 3 -12.32 9.31 -6.39
CA VAL A 3 -11.54 9.13 -5.17
C VAL A 3 -10.20 8.49 -5.54
N ILE A 4 -9.10 9.14 -5.16
CA ILE A 4 -7.74 8.59 -5.25
C ILE A 4 -7.65 7.42 -4.28
N VAL A 5 -7.30 6.24 -4.79
CA VAL A 5 -7.15 5.02 -3.98
C VAL A 5 -5.67 4.71 -3.84
N PRO A 6 -5.12 4.68 -2.62
CA PRO A 6 -3.70 4.38 -2.40
C PRO A 6 -3.26 2.97 -2.86
N PRO A 7 -1.95 2.76 -3.08
CA PRO A 7 -1.41 1.49 -3.59
C PRO A 7 -1.36 0.38 -2.52
N ILE A 8 -1.34 0.70 -1.23
CA ILE A 8 -1.41 -0.30 -0.17
C ILE A 8 -2.85 -0.81 -0.06
N LYS A 9 -3.03 -2.14 -0.01
CA LYS A 9 -4.33 -2.74 0.29
C LYS A 9 -4.40 -3.10 1.78
N SER A 10 -5.41 -2.58 2.47
CA SER A 10 -5.73 -2.95 3.85
C SER A 10 -7.23 -3.15 4.03
N GLN A 11 -7.61 -3.86 5.10
CA GLN A 11 -8.97 -3.80 5.62
C GLN A 11 -9.22 -2.42 6.26
N GLY A 12 -10.48 -2.00 6.29
CA GLY A 12 -10.88 -0.73 6.92
C GLY A 12 -10.55 0.53 6.10
N ILE A 13 -10.11 0.39 4.85
CA ILE A 13 -9.86 1.54 3.98
C ILE A 13 -11.14 2.35 3.77
N LYS A 14 -11.07 3.66 4.04
CA LYS A 14 -12.23 4.57 4.06
C LYS A 14 -12.63 5.10 2.69
N THR A 15 -12.25 4.44 1.58
CA THR A 15 -12.52 4.91 0.20
C THR A 15 -14.00 5.28 -0.02
N LYS A 16 -14.93 4.44 0.45
CA LYS A 16 -16.38 4.69 0.32
C LYS A 16 -16.89 5.83 1.20
N LEU A 17 -16.19 6.15 2.29
CA LEU A 17 -16.57 7.19 3.25
C LEU A 17 -15.97 8.55 2.91
N VAL A 18 -14.98 8.64 2.01
CA VAL A 18 -14.36 9.92 1.62
C VAL A 18 -15.40 10.99 1.24
N PRO A 19 -16.44 10.72 0.41
CA PRO A 19 -17.43 11.73 0.08
C PRO A 19 -18.24 12.20 1.30
N TRP A 20 -18.54 11.31 2.23
CA TRP A 20 -19.27 11.62 3.45
C TRP A 20 -18.41 12.42 4.44
N ILE A 21 -17.16 12.00 4.66
CA ILE A 21 -16.20 12.75 5.48
C ILE A 21 -16.06 14.18 4.95
N LYS A 22 -15.98 14.34 3.62
CA LYS A 22 -15.91 15.66 2.98
C LYS A 22 -17.09 16.56 3.33
N GLN A 23 -18.31 16.02 3.43
CA GLN A 23 -19.51 16.78 3.78
C GLN A 23 -19.51 17.22 5.24
N CYS A 24 -18.86 16.46 6.12
CA CYS A 24 -18.74 16.77 7.54
C CYS A 24 -17.56 17.72 7.86
N LEU A 25 -16.65 17.96 6.90
CA LEU A 25 -15.52 18.84 7.11
C LEU A 25 -15.97 20.31 7.15
N PRO A 26 -15.57 21.08 8.18
CA PRO A 26 -15.74 22.53 8.14
C PRO A 26 -14.84 23.12 7.05
N LEU A 27 -15.18 24.33 6.60
CA LEU A 27 -14.21 25.14 5.86
C LEU A 27 -13.00 25.36 6.76
N TYR A 28 -11.83 24.89 6.33
CA TYR A 28 -10.60 25.03 7.10
C TYR A 28 -9.51 25.71 6.28
N LYS A 29 -8.70 26.51 6.97
CA LYS A 29 -7.43 27.03 6.46
C LYS A 29 -6.35 26.57 7.43
N GLY A 30 -5.32 25.89 6.94
CA GLY A 30 -4.23 25.42 7.79
C GLY A 30 -3.70 24.06 7.38
N LYS A 31 -3.27 23.30 8.38
CA LYS A 31 -2.56 22.03 8.24
C LYS A 31 -3.49 20.87 8.62
N TRP A 32 -3.61 19.88 7.76
CA TRP A 32 -4.28 18.62 8.06
C TRP A 32 -3.42 17.78 8.99
N ILE A 33 -4.00 17.17 10.04
CA ILE A 33 -3.28 16.29 10.95
C ILE A 33 -4.05 14.96 11.03
N GLU A 34 -3.42 13.87 10.61
CA GLU A 34 -4.03 12.53 10.64
C GLU A 34 -3.12 11.56 11.41
N PRO A 35 -3.34 11.38 12.72
CA PRO A 35 -2.50 10.53 13.56
C PRO A 35 -2.62 9.02 13.26
N PHE A 36 -3.65 8.64 12.51
CA PHE A 36 -3.97 7.26 12.14
C PHE A 36 -4.28 7.18 10.65
N MET A 37 -3.29 7.50 9.81
CA MET A 37 -3.49 7.58 8.36
C MET A 37 -3.89 6.24 7.75
N GLY A 38 -3.42 5.11 8.29
CA GLY A 38 -3.57 3.80 7.67
C GLY A 38 -3.04 3.84 6.23
N THR A 39 -3.89 3.61 5.24
CA THR A 39 -3.47 3.73 3.83
C THR A 39 -3.37 5.17 3.33
N GLY A 40 -3.75 6.20 4.10
CA GLY A 40 -3.70 7.61 3.69
C GLY A 40 -4.87 8.06 2.79
N VAL A 41 -5.92 7.22 2.63
CA VAL A 41 -7.00 7.50 1.66
C VAL A 41 -7.78 8.78 1.98
N VAL A 42 -7.91 9.18 3.25
CA VAL A 42 -8.64 10.39 3.62
C VAL A 42 -7.79 11.62 3.31
N ALA A 43 -6.58 11.70 3.88
CA ALA A 43 -5.63 12.76 3.56
C ALA A 43 -5.43 12.96 2.06
N PHE A 44 -5.16 11.90 1.28
CA PHE A 44 -4.87 12.02 -0.15
C PHE A 44 -6.03 12.56 -0.99
N ASN A 45 -7.24 12.59 -0.45
CA ASN A 45 -8.41 13.13 -1.15
C ASN A 45 -8.92 14.46 -0.58
N LEU A 46 -8.67 14.73 0.70
CA LEU A 46 -9.33 15.83 1.43
C LEU A 46 -8.36 16.81 2.08
N ALA A 47 -7.09 16.42 2.27
CA ALA A 47 -6.09 17.34 2.76
C ALA A 47 -5.82 18.42 1.71
N GLY A 48 -5.69 19.66 2.17
CA GLY A 48 -5.18 20.77 1.36
C GLY A 48 -3.68 20.64 1.14
N GLU A 49 -3.00 21.77 0.97
CA GLU A 49 -1.58 21.78 0.60
C GLU A 49 -0.63 21.19 1.65
N ARG A 50 -0.99 21.24 2.94
CA ARG A 50 -0.13 20.88 4.07
C ARG A 50 -0.78 19.81 4.94
N ALA A 51 -0.09 18.70 5.12
CA ALA A 51 -0.53 17.64 6.03
C ALA A 51 0.61 17.08 6.90
N VAL A 52 0.27 16.61 8.09
CA VAL A 52 1.10 15.77 8.94
C VAL A 52 0.36 14.44 9.10
N LEU A 53 0.96 13.39 8.58
CA LEU A 53 0.38 12.04 8.58
C LEU A 53 1.24 11.17 9.48
N ALA A 54 0.59 10.41 10.36
CA ALA A 54 1.27 9.46 11.22
C ALA A 54 0.52 8.14 11.25
N ASP A 55 1.27 7.08 11.55
CA ASP A 55 0.77 5.77 11.86
C ASP A 55 1.81 5.06 12.72
N THR A 56 1.34 4.14 13.55
CA THR A 56 2.22 3.28 14.35
C THR A 56 2.94 2.23 13.51
N ASN A 57 2.45 1.92 12.31
CA ASN A 57 3.05 0.93 11.42
C ASN A 57 4.22 1.53 10.62
N PRO A 58 5.49 1.16 10.94
CA PRO A 58 6.65 1.74 10.29
C PRO A 58 6.76 1.38 8.80
N HIS A 59 6.17 0.27 8.37
CA HIS A 59 6.22 -0.14 6.96
C HIS A 59 5.34 0.73 6.07
N ILE A 60 4.20 1.19 6.59
CA ILE A 60 3.33 2.15 5.88
C ILE A 60 4.06 3.49 5.75
N ILE A 61 4.60 3.99 6.85
CA ILE A 61 5.35 5.24 6.92
C ILE A 61 6.56 5.20 5.98
N GLY A 62 7.38 4.15 6.08
CA GLY A 62 8.56 3.95 5.23
C GLY A 62 8.19 3.82 3.75
N PHE A 63 7.13 3.08 3.42
CA PHE A 63 6.67 2.94 2.04
C PHE A 63 6.30 4.29 1.43
N TYR A 64 5.56 5.12 2.17
CA TYR A 64 5.15 6.43 1.68
C TYR A 64 6.27 7.46 1.63
N LYS A 65 7.21 7.45 2.58
CA LYS A 65 8.44 8.26 2.50
C LYS A 65 9.25 7.93 1.24
N LYS A 66 9.39 6.65 0.91
CA LYS A 66 10.10 6.22 -0.29
C LYS A 66 9.38 6.59 -1.59
N ILE A 67 8.04 6.63 -1.60
CA ILE A 67 7.30 7.23 -2.73
C ILE A 67 7.60 8.73 -2.82
N GLN A 68 7.51 9.45 -1.70
CA GLN A 68 7.75 10.89 -1.65
C GLN A 68 9.15 11.26 -2.14
N ASN A 69 10.17 10.46 -1.81
CA ASN A 69 11.56 10.66 -2.21
C ASN A 69 11.86 10.20 -3.64
N GLY A 70 10.88 9.63 -4.36
CA GLY A 70 11.07 9.10 -5.72
C GLY A 70 11.82 7.76 -5.79
N GLU A 71 12.09 7.11 -4.64
CA GLU A 71 12.70 5.77 -4.60
C GLU A 71 11.72 4.68 -5.08
N ILE A 72 10.42 4.85 -4.80
CA ILE A 72 9.35 3.99 -5.31
C ILE A 72 8.61 4.75 -6.40
N THR A 73 8.62 4.21 -7.61
CA THR A 73 8.00 4.79 -8.79
C THR A 73 7.05 3.80 -9.43
N GLY A 74 6.13 4.26 -10.27
CA GLY A 74 5.30 3.36 -11.06
C GLY A 74 6.12 2.37 -11.91
N GLY A 75 7.28 2.79 -12.41
CA GLY A 75 8.17 1.96 -13.24
C GLY A 75 8.78 0.80 -12.46
N ASN A 76 9.43 1.06 -11.33
CA ASN A 76 10.06 -0.02 -10.55
C ASN A 76 9.04 -0.92 -9.86
N VAL A 77 7.87 -0.39 -9.47
CA VAL A 77 6.75 -1.20 -8.97
C VAL A 77 6.23 -2.14 -10.05
N ARG A 78 6.11 -1.67 -11.29
CA ARG A 78 5.73 -2.52 -12.43
C ARG A 78 6.72 -3.65 -12.61
N SER A 79 8.00 -3.33 -12.79
CA SER A 79 9.05 -4.32 -13.06
C SER A 79 9.12 -5.38 -11.96
N TYR A 80 9.05 -4.95 -10.70
CA TYR A 80 9.05 -5.85 -9.56
C TYR A 80 7.82 -6.77 -9.55
N LEU A 81 6.61 -6.23 -9.69
CA LEU A 81 5.39 -7.05 -9.65
C LEU A 81 5.28 -8.00 -10.85
N GLU A 82 5.78 -7.61 -12.03
CA GLU A 82 5.82 -8.49 -13.21
C GLU A 82 6.77 -9.68 -12.98
N GLN A 83 7.96 -9.44 -12.41
CA GLN A 83 8.90 -10.50 -12.06
C GLN A 83 8.34 -11.44 -11.00
N GLU A 84 7.81 -10.89 -9.90
CA GLU A 84 7.27 -11.68 -8.79
C GLU A 84 6.03 -12.48 -9.21
N ASP A 85 5.23 -12.01 -10.18
CA ASP A 85 4.09 -12.76 -10.70
C ASP A 85 4.51 -13.95 -11.56
N ILE A 86 5.60 -13.84 -12.33
CA ILE A 86 6.16 -14.98 -13.08
C ILE A 86 6.56 -16.09 -12.10
N LEU A 87 7.28 -15.72 -11.03
CA LEU A 87 7.70 -16.67 -9.99
C LEU A 87 6.49 -17.23 -9.24
N LEU A 88 5.51 -16.39 -8.91
CA LEU A 88 4.28 -16.81 -8.24
C LEU A 88 3.48 -17.81 -9.07
N ARG A 89 3.34 -17.59 -10.37
CA ARG A 89 2.60 -18.49 -11.28
C ARG A 89 3.29 -19.82 -11.50
N ASN A 90 4.62 -19.83 -11.56
CA ASN A 90 5.42 -21.01 -11.87
C ASN A 90 5.84 -21.83 -10.63
N SER A 91 5.52 -21.33 -9.43
CA SER A 91 5.83 -22.01 -8.18
C SER A 91 4.91 -23.20 -7.92
N SER A 92 5.45 -24.20 -7.22
CA SER A 92 4.71 -25.31 -6.65
C SER A 92 3.61 -24.85 -5.69
N SER A 93 2.71 -25.78 -5.35
CA SER A 93 1.59 -25.55 -4.42
C SER A 93 0.71 -24.36 -4.84
N GLU A 94 0.49 -24.21 -6.15
CA GLU A 94 -0.31 -23.13 -6.75
C GLU A 94 0.17 -21.72 -6.33
N GLY A 95 1.49 -21.52 -6.29
CA GLY A 95 2.11 -20.25 -5.90
C GLY A 95 2.27 -20.02 -4.40
N TYR A 96 1.82 -20.97 -3.56
CA TYR A 96 1.99 -20.84 -2.12
C TYR A 96 3.47 -20.76 -1.71
N ASP A 97 4.33 -21.59 -2.30
CA ASP A 97 5.73 -21.67 -1.89
C ASP A 97 6.46 -20.35 -2.18
N HIS A 98 6.27 -19.75 -3.36
CA HIS A 98 6.82 -18.43 -3.68
C HIS A 98 6.29 -17.32 -2.76
N TYR A 99 4.99 -17.32 -2.43
CA TYR A 99 4.46 -16.36 -1.44
C TYR A 99 5.18 -16.48 -0.09
N ILE A 100 5.49 -17.70 0.33
CA ILE A 100 6.22 -17.96 1.57
C ILE A 100 7.66 -17.45 1.48
N GLU A 101 8.33 -17.58 0.33
CA GLU A 101 9.67 -17.03 0.11
C GLU A 101 9.68 -15.50 0.18
N VAL A 102 8.76 -14.81 -0.49
CA VAL A 102 8.63 -13.34 -0.36
C VAL A 102 8.34 -12.94 1.09
N ARG A 103 7.50 -13.71 1.80
CA ARG A 103 7.23 -13.46 3.23
C ARG A 103 8.47 -13.67 4.11
N LYS A 104 9.29 -14.68 3.82
CA LYS A 104 10.55 -14.93 4.54
C LYS A 104 11.55 -13.80 4.27
N ARG A 105 11.70 -13.37 3.01
CA ARG A 105 12.54 -12.23 2.60
C ARG A 105 12.14 -10.97 3.35
N PHE A 106 10.85 -10.62 3.35
CA PHE A 106 10.34 -9.48 4.12
C PHE A 106 10.63 -9.59 5.62
N ASN A 107 10.40 -10.76 6.22
CA ASN A 107 10.60 -11.01 7.66
C ASN A 107 12.06 -11.21 8.06
N SER A 108 13.01 -11.28 7.12
CA SER A 108 14.45 -11.43 7.41
C SER A 108 15.08 -10.18 8.04
N GLY A 109 14.37 -9.04 7.98
CA GLY A 109 14.84 -7.75 8.47
C GLY A 109 15.11 -6.73 7.36
N GLU A 110 15.13 -7.15 6.08
CA GLU A 110 15.29 -6.23 4.94
C GLU A 110 14.08 -5.28 4.81
N TYR A 111 12.88 -5.76 5.18
CA TYR A 111 11.62 -5.01 5.15
C TYR A 111 11.41 -4.23 3.84
N SER A 112 11.74 -4.86 2.71
CA SER A 112 11.62 -4.26 1.39
C SER A 112 10.20 -3.68 1.17
N PRO A 113 10.07 -2.42 0.73
CA PRO A 113 8.77 -1.82 0.46
C PRO A 113 8.04 -2.50 -0.71
N PHE A 114 8.79 -3.13 -1.61
CA PHE A 114 8.25 -3.88 -2.74
C PHE A 114 7.63 -5.21 -2.26
N ASP A 115 8.32 -5.93 -1.36
CA ASP A 115 7.77 -7.12 -0.70
C ASP A 115 6.53 -6.76 0.10
N PHE A 116 6.56 -5.66 0.85
CA PHE A 116 5.42 -5.17 1.61
C PHE A 116 4.20 -4.92 0.70
N LEU A 117 4.40 -4.25 -0.44
CA LEU A 117 3.34 -4.02 -1.42
C LEU A 117 2.80 -5.34 -1.97
N PHE A 118 3.68 -6.26 -2.36
CA PHE A 118 3.29 -7.58 -2.85
C PHE A 118 2.47 -8.34 -1.80
N LEU A 119 2.95 -8.43 -0.57
CA LEU A 119 2.29 -9.14 0.53
C LEU A 119 0.92 -8.53 0.86
N SER A 120 0.80 -7.20 0.86
CA SER A 120 -0.49 -6.51 1.06
C SER A 120 -1.52 -6.85 -0.03
N ARG A 121 -1.03 -7.13 -1.26
CA ARG A 121 -1.87 -7.38 -2.44
C ARG A 121 -2.16 -8.87 -2.66
N ALA A 122 -1.24 -9.75 -2.28
CA ALA A 122 -1.33 -11.22 -2.42
C ALA A 122 -1.78 -11.93 -1.13
N GLY A 123 -1.79 -11.25 0.01
CA GLY A 123 -2.29 -11.77 1.27
C GLY A 123 -3.81 -11.96 1.29
N PHE A 124 -4.27 -12.90 2.11
CA PHE A 124 -5.68 -13.23 2.30
C PHE A 124 -6.49 -11.99 2.71
N ASN A 125 -7.56 -11.72 1.96
CA ASN A 125 -8.49 -10.60 2.16
C ASN A 125 -7.88 -9.20 2.24
N GLY A 126 -6.62 -9.02 1.80
CA GLY A 126 -5.92 -7.74 1.98
C GLY A 126 -5.80 -7.33 3.44
N MET A 127 -5.72 -8.31 4.35
CA MET A 127 -5.39 -8.04 5.75
C MET A 127 -3.94 -7.62 5.87
N MET A 128 -3.67 -6.84 6.91
CA MET A 128 -2.33 -6.46 7.32
C MET A 128 -2.20 -6.79 8.80
N ARG A 129 -1.34 -7.74 9.14
CA ARG A 129 -1.15 -8.20 10.52
C ARG A 129 0.28 -8.66 10.72
N PHE A 130 0.81 -8.28 11.87
CA PHE A 130 2.15 -8.64 12.32
C PHE A 130 2.03 -9.40 13.63
N GLY A 131 2.90 -10.41 13.82
CA GLY A 131 3.00 -11.12 15.09
C GLY A 131 3.72 -10.29 16.16
N LYS A 132 3.82 -10.82 17.38
CA LYS A 132 4.52 -10.16 18.50
C LYS A 132 6.00 -9.80 18.19
N LYS A 133 6.64 -10.55 17.29
CA LYS A 133 8.01 -10.31 16.83
C LYS A 133 8.11 -9.29 15.67
N GLY A 134 7.00 -8.65 15.28
CA GLY A 134 6.97 -7.73 14.14
C GLY A 134 6.90 -8.41 12.77
N ASN A 135 6.77 -9.74 12.70
CA ASN A 135 6.77 -10.48 11.45
C ASN A 135 5.39 -10.51 10.79
N TRP A 136 5.34 -10.28 9.48
CA TRP A 136 4.15 -10.45 8.65
C TRP A 136 3.64 -11.90 8.75
N ASN A 137 2.36 -12.07 9.10
CA ASN A 137 1.77 -13.39 9.37
C ASN A 137 0.42 -13.63 8.67
N ILE A 138 0.16 -12.92 7.57
CA ILE A 138 -1.01 -13.16 6.73
C ILE A 138 -0.73 -14.34 5.78
N PRO A 139 -1.68 -15.27 5.59
CA PRO A 139 -1.54 -16.36 4.62
C PRO A 139 -1.78 -15.87 3.18
N PHE A 140 -1.32 -16.67 2.21
CA PHE A 140 -1.56 -16.41 0.79
C PHE A 140 -3.06 -16.46 0.43
N CYS A 141 -3.48 -15.65 -0.55
CA CYS A 141 -4.87 -15.64 -1.03
C CYS A 141 -5.22 -16.77 -2.01
N LYS A 142 -4.30 -17.71 -2.29
CA LYS A 142 -4.48 -18.85 -3.22
C LYS A 142 -4.88 -18.41 -4.63
N LYS A 143 -4.17 -17.40 -5.15
CA LYS A 143 -4.36 -16.90 -6.52
C LYS A 143 -2.98 -16.80 -7.20
N PRO A 144 -2.49 -17.86 -7.86
CA PRO A 144 -1.17 -17.82 -8.50
C PRO A 144 -1.08 -16.74 -9.59
N ASN A 145 -2.17 -16.46 -10.30
CA ASN A 145 -2.26 -15.36 -11.27
C ASN A 145 -2.76 -14.05 -10.62
N ARG A 146 -2.18 -13.67 -9.46
CA ARG A 146 -2.68 -12.53 -8.67
C ARG A 146 -2.41 -11.21 -9.36
N PHE A 147 -1.25 -11.06 -10.00
CA PHE A 147 -0.80 -9.80 -10.60
C PHE A 147 -0.87 -9.86 -12.12
N ALA A 148 -2.03 -10.23 -12.64
CA ALA A 148 -2.34 -10.07 -14.05
C ALA A 148 -2.09 -8.60 -14.52
N PRO A 149 -1.74 -8.36 -15.80
CA PRO A 149 -1.28 -7.06 -16.28
C PRO A 149 -2.20 -5.88 -15.93
N ALA A 150 -3.52 -6.07 -16.00
CA ALA A 150 -4.50 -5.04 -15.63
C ALA A 150 -4.43 -4.67 -14.13
N TYR A 151 -4.16 -5.64 -13.25
CA TYR A 151 -4.02 -5.39 -11.82
C TYR A 151 -2.72 -4.66 -11.49
N ILE A 152 -1.61 -5.00 -12.17
CA ILE A 152 -0.35 -4.27 -12.05
C ILE A 152 -0.54 -2.83 -12.50
N THR A 153 -1.13 -2.60 -13.69
CA THR A 153 -1.43 -1.25 -14.18
C THR A 153 -2.28 -0.45 -13.21
N LYS A 154 -3.27 -1.09 -12.56
CA LYS A 154 -4.03 -0.45 -11.48
C LYS A 154 -3.12 -0.01 -10.34
N ILE A 155 -2.26 -0.89 -9.82
CA ILE A 155 -1.35 -0.57 -8.70
C ILE A 155 -0.38 0.56 -9.09
N VAL A 156 0.19 0.51 -10.29
CA VAL A 156 1.09 1.54 -10.83
C VAL A 156 0.41 2.91 -10.88
N ASN A 157 -0.83 2.97 -11.37
CA ASN A 157 -1.59 4.22 -11.39
C ASN A 157 -1.87 4.74 -9.97
N GLN A 158 -2.08 3.85 -9.01
CA GLN A 158 -2.26 4.23 -7.60
C GLN A 158 -0.98 4.80 -6.97
N VAL A 159 0.19 4.30 -7.36
CA VAL A 159 1.49 4.86 -6.95
C VAL A 159 1.66 6.26 -7.54
N ASN A 160 1.45 6.41 -8.85
CA ASN A 160 1.65 7.69 -9.55
C ASN A 160 0.68 8.80 -9.07
N ASN A 161 -0.55 8.44 -8.73
CA ASN A 161 -1.58 9.40 -8.32
C ASN A 161 -1.55 9.73 -6.81
N GLY A 162 -0.82 8.96 -6.00
CA GLY A 162 -0.93 9.02 -4.54
C GLY A 162 -0.28 10.24 -3.87
N PHE A 163 0.63 10.95 -4.54
CA PHE A 163 1.54 11.90 -3.88
C PHE A 163 1.65 13.29 -4.50
N CYS A 164 1.16 13.50 -5.72
CA CYS A 164 1.48 14.71 -6.48
C CYS A 164 0.86 16.02 -5.93
N GLN A 165 0.13 15.99 -4.80
CA GLN A 165 -0.71 17.12 -4.39
C GLN A 165 -0.55 17.58 -2.93
N ILE A 166 0.26 16.92 -2.08
CA ILE A 166 0.34 17.28 -0.66
C ILE A 166 1.79 17.38 -0.19
N ASN A 167 2.17 18.54 0.33
CA ASN A 167 3.39 18.69 1.13
C ASN A 167 3.15 18.04 2.50
N CYS A 168 3.37 16.72 2.55
CA CYS A 168 3.21 15.90 3.75
C CYS A 168 4.52 15.79 4.54
N VAL A 169 4.43 15.93 5.85
CA VAL A 169 5.41 15.30 6.77
C VAL A 169 4.81 13.96 7.20
N ILE A 170 5.51 12.88 6.88
CA ILE A 170 5.18 11.50 7.25
C ILE A 170 6.22 11.01 8.27
#